data_AF-A0A9D5JMT7-F1
#
_entry.id   AF-A0A9D5JMT7-F1
#
_cell.length_a   1.000
_cell.length_b   1.000
_cell.length_c   1.000
_cell.angle_alpha   90.00
_cell.angle_beta   90.00
_cell.angle_gamma   90.00
#
_symmetry.space_group_name_H-M   'P 1'
#
loop_
_entity.id
_entity.type
_entity.pdbx_description
1 polymer ?
#
loop_
_entity_poly.entity_id
_entity_poly.type
_entity_poly.pdbx_seq_one_letter_code
_entity_poly.pdbx_strand_id
1 'polypeptide(L)' 'MKKIKSPLSEDAVGFLKAGEEVLVSGVIYTARDQAHRRLVSLIRKGKELPFNLKDQVI' A
#
# COMPACT_ATOMS: atom_id res chain seq x y z
N MET A 1 0.73 20.92 -3.12
CA MET A 1 1.20 19.53 -2.99
C MET A 1 0.82 18.98 -1.63
N LYS A 2 -0.07 17.98 -1.58
CA LYS A 2 -0.53 17.36 -0.32
C LYS A 2 0.53 16.38 0.19
N LYS A 3 0.72 16.26 1.50
CA LYS A 3 1.68 15.32 2.10
C LYS A 3 0.94 14.19 2.77
N ILE A 4 1.27 12.96 2.40
CA ILE A 4 0.74 11.75 3.04
C ILE A 4 1.88 10.93 3.61
N LYS A 5 1.60 10.22 4.70
CA LYS A 5 2.57 9.39 5.40
C LYS A 5 2.08 7.95 5.41
N SER A 6 2.97 7.01 5.08
CA SER A 6 2.74 5.57 5.22
C SER A 6 3.07 5.11 6.65
N PRO A 7 2.28 4.23 7.28
CA PRO A 7 1.03 3.65 6.78
C PRO A 7 -0.10 4.69 6.68
N LEU A 8 -0.93 4.55 5.64
CA LEU A 8 -2.03 5.47 5.32
C LEU A 8 -3.16 5.36 6.36
N SER A 9 -4.02 6.38 6.39
CA SER A 9 -5.31 6.30 7.04
C SER A 9 -6.41 6.56 6.02
N GLU A 10 -7.61 6.04 6.28
CA GLU A 10 -8.77 6.29 5.41
C GLU A 10 -9.04 7.79 5.25
N ASP A 11 -8.95 8.55 6.34
CA ASP A 11 -9.03 10.01 6.32
C ASP A 11 -7.92 10.65 5.48
N ALA A 12 -6.70 10.10 5.45
CA ALA A 12 -5.58 10.67 4.69
C ALA A 12 -5.76 10.55 3.17
N VAL A 13 -6.49 9.52 2.71
CA VAL A 13 -6.71 9.25 1.28
C VAL A 13 -8.10 9.65 0.79
N GLY A 14 -9.09 9.67 1.67
CA GLY A 14 -10.50 9.89 1.31
C GLY A 14 -10.81 11.26 0.69
N PHE A 15 -9.99 12.28 0.95
CA PHE A 15 -10.15 13.62 0.36
C PHE A 15 -9.28 13.85 -0.89
N LEU A 16 -8.54 12.84 -1.36
CA LEU A 16 -7.72 12.94 -2.57
C LEU A 16 -8.61 12.87 -3.82
N LYS A 17 -8.29 13.72 -4.80
CA LYS A 17 -8.95 13.76 -6.11
C LYS A 17 -7.95 13.39 -7.20
N ALA A 18 -8.45 12.78 -8.27
CA ALA A 18 -7.65 12.46 -9.43
C ALA A 18 -7.04 13.75 -10.03
N GLY A 19 -5.76 13.69 -10.41
CA GLY A 19 -5.00 14.83 -10.94
C GLY A 19 -4.28 15.66 -9.87
N GLU A 20 -4.42 15.35 -8.58
CA GLU A 20 -3.68 16.03 -7.52
C GLU A 20 -2.27 15.46 -7.34
N GLU A 21 -1.28 16.34 -7.23
CA GLU A 21 0.07 15.96 -6.83
C GLU A 21 0.18 15.77 -5.32
N VAL A 22 0.71 14.61 -4.93
CA VAL A 22 0.95 14.22 -3.54
C VAL A 22 2.41 13.86 -3.33
N LEU A 23 2.92 14.18 -2.13
CA LEU A 23 4.21 13.74 -1.65
C LEU A 23 3.97 12.64 -0.61
N VAL A 24 4.43 11.43 -0.92
CA VAL A 24 4.37 10.28 -0.02
C VAL A 24 5.67 10.21 0.78
N SER A 25 5.56 9.97 2.09
CA SER A 25 6.69 9.82 3.00
C SER A 25 6.49 8.62 3.93
N GLY A 26 7.59 8.06 4.47
CA GLY A 26 7.54 6.90 5.37
C GLY A 26 8.07 5.61 4.72
N VAL A 27 7.64 4.46 5.24
CA VAL A 27 8.04 3.15 4.72
C VAL A 27 7.20 2.81 3.49
N ILE A 28 7.88 2.52 2.37
CA ILE A 28 7.26 2.15 1.10
C ILE A 28 7.81 0.79 0.71
N TYR A 29 6.92 -0.17 0.48
CA TYR A 29 7.30 -1.46 -0.08
C TYR A 29 7.36 -1.36 -1.60
N THR A 30 8.17 -2.21 -2.22
CA THR A 30 8.19 -2.33 -3.67
C THR A 30 7.80 -3.74 -4.04
N ALA A 31 6.78 -3.88 -4.86
CA ALA A 31 6.39 -5.18 -5.41
C ALA A 31 6.00 -5.06 -6.88
N ARG A 32 6.36 -6.06 -7.67
CA ARG A 32 5.93 -6.23 -9.06
C ARG A 32 5.29 -7.60 -9.24
N ASP A 33 5.22 -8.09 -10.46
CA ASP A 33 4.48 -9.27 -10.90
C ASP A 33 4.73 -10.52 -10.03
N GLN A 34 6.00 -10.86 -9.77
CA GLN A 34 6.33 -12.07 -9.01
C GLN A 34 5.94 -11.95 -7.52
N ALA A 35 6.18 -10.78 -6.93
CA ALA A 35 5.81 -10.50 -5.55
C ALA A 35 4.28 -10.53 -5.38
N HIS A 36 3.54 -9.88 -6.27
CA HIS A 36 2.07 -9.91 -6.28
C HIS A 36 1.52 -11.34 -6.44
N ARG A 37 2.07 -12.13 -7.38
CA ARG A 37 1.68 -13.55 -7.55
C ARG A 37 1.90 -14.36 -6.27
N ARG A 38 3.02 -14.15 -5.58
CA ARG A 38 3.32 -14.83 -4.31
C ARG A 38 2.35 -14.42 -3.20
N LEU A 39 2.10 -13.12 -3.03
CA LEU A 39 1.17 -12.60 -2.01
C LEU A 39 -0.25 -13.17 -2.23
N VAL A 40 -0.76 -13.13 -3.46
CA VAL A 40 -2.07 -13.70 -3.81
C VAL A 40 -2.11 -15.21 -3.53
N SER A 41 -1.05 -15.95 -3.83
CA SER A 41 -0.98 -17.39 -3.54
C SER A 41 -1.04 -17.69 -2.04
N LEU A 42 -0.37 -16.89 -1.20
CA LEU A 42 -0.41 -17.03 0.25
C LEU A 42 -1.81 -16.76 0.79
N ILE A 43 -2.45 -15.67 0.34
CA ILE A 43 -3.83 -15.31 0.73
C ILE A 43 -4.80 -16.43 0.37
N ARG A 44 -4.74 -16.94 -0.87
CA ARG A 44 -5.62 -18.05 -1.33
C ARG A 44 -5.42 -19.34 -0.55
N LYS A 45 -4.22 -19.57 -0.02
CA LYS A 45 -3.89 -20.75 0.79
C LYS A 45 -4.16 -20.54 2.28
N GLY A 46 -4.68 -19.37 2.69
CA GLY A 46 -4.86 -19.03 4.11
C GLY A 46 -3.55 -18.98 4.89
N LYS A 47 -2.41 -18.75 4.22
CA LYS A 47 -1.10 -18.66 4.86
C LYS A 47 -0.81 -17.23 5.28
N GLU A 48 0.02 -17.09 6.31
CA GLU A 48 0.48 -15.79 6.77
C GLU A 48 1.25 -15.04 5.68
N LEU A 49 1.01 -13.73 5.63
CA LEU A 49 1.73 -12.81 4.76
C LEU A 49 3.10 -12.47 5.38
N PRO A 50 4.12 -12.21 4.55
CA PRO A 50 5.45 -11.84 5.06
C PRO A 50 5.46 -10.49 5.81
N PHE A 51 4.42 -9.67 5.62
CA PHE A 51 4.18 -8.42 6.34
C PHE A 51 2.70 -8.06 6.25
N ASN A 52 2.23 -7.14 7.10
CA ASN A 52 0.87 -6.64 7.04
C ASN A 52 0.70 -5.68 5.84
N LEU A 53 -0.17 -6.03 4.90
CA LEU A 53 -0.48 -5.20 3.72
C LEU A 53 -1.42 -4.03 4.04
N LYS A 54 -2.18 -4.11 5.14
CA LYS A 54 -3.19 -3.10 5.46
C LYS A 54 -2.54 -1.74 5.61
N ASP A 55 -3.10 -0.75 4.92
CA ASP A 55 -2.69 0.66 4.92
C ASP A 55 -1.27 0.94 4.41
N GLN A 56 -0.55 -0.07 3.89
CA GLN A 56 0.80 0.13 3.35
C GLN A 56 0.77 0.63 1.90
N VAL A 57 1.83 1.32 1.50
CA VAL A 57 2.11 1.67 0.10
C VAL A 57 3.03 0.59 -0.49
N ILE A 58 2.64 0.01 -1.62
CA ILE A 58 3.33 -1.12 -2.29
C ILE A 58 3.43 -0.93 -3.81
#